data_AF-A0A7Y4RDL1-F1
#
_entry.id   AF-A0A7Y4RDL1-F1
#
_cell.length_a   1.000
_cell.length_b   1.000
_cell.length_c   1.000
_cell.angle_alpha   90.00
_cell.angle_beta   90.00
_cell.angle_gamma   90.00
#
_symmetry.space_group_name_H-M   'P 1'
#
loop_
_entity.id
_entity.type
_entity.pdbx_description
1 polymer ?
#
loop_
_entity_poly.entity_id
_entity_poly.type
_entity_poly.pdbx_seq_one_letter_code
_entity_poly.pdbx_strand_id
1 'polypeptide(L)'
;MYCQRKYTPNPKHHGYPESLRKRAAEMYVDGGNLRRIARHLKVSPQTVSLWVTEVAEALPNAPVPQEVKEAEMDEIFTFIGDKKTEFTF
;
A
#
# COMPACT_ATOMS: atom_id res chain seq x y z
N MET A 1 16.60 32.64 15.81
CA MET A 1 15.50 31.85 15.23
C MET A 1 15.75 31.76 13.72
N TYR A 2 16.40 30.70 13.24
CA TYR A 2 16.80 30.59 11.84
C TYR A 2 15.57 30.23 10.97
N CYS A 3 15.29 31.08 9.99
CA CYS A 3 14.19 30.91 9.04
C CYS A 3 14.40 29.63 8.21
N GLN A 4 13.48 28.67 8.30
CA GLN A 4 13.51 27.39 7.58
C GLN A 4 13.23 27.52 6.07
N ARG A 5 13.51 28.69 5.47
CA ARG A 5 13.27 28.91 4.04
C ARG A 5 14.54 28.59 3.26
N LYS A 6 14.57 27.41 2.63
CA LYS A 6 15.56 27.09 1.60
C LYS A 6 15.19 27.87 0.34
N TYR A 7 15.90 28.96 0.07
CA TYR A 7 15.83 29.69 -1.19
C TYR A 7 16.61 28.93 -2.26
N THR A 8 16.03 27.86 -2.81
CA THR A 8 16.55 27.26 -4.05
C THR A 8 15.81 27.93 -5.22
N PRO A 9 16.47 28.74 -6.05
CA PRO A 9 15.82 29.54 -7.10
C PRO A 9 14.97 28.72 -8.08
N ASN A 10 15.33 27.45 -8.27
CA ASN A 10 14.47 26.46 -8.90
C ASN A 10 14.26 25.30 -7.90
N PRO A 11 13.11 25.22 -7.22
CA PRO A 11 12.83 24.15 -6.28
C PRO A 11 12.85 22.82 -7.02
N LYS A 12 13.63 21.85 -6.52
CA LYS A 12 13.54 20.48 -7.04
C LYS A 12 12.13 19.98 -6.75
N HIS A 13 11.48 19.38 -7.75
CA HIS A 13 10.21 18.71 -7.53
C HIS A 13 10.43 17.61 -6.49
N HIS A 14 9.97 17.85 -5.26
CA HIS A 14 10.13 16.91 -4.16
C HIS A 14 9.08 15.82 -4.29
N GLY A 15 9.53 14.57 -4.34
CA GLY A 15 8.67 13.41 -4.41
C GLY A 15 8.65 12.73 -5.78
N TYR A 16 8.08 11.54 -5.77
CA TYR A 16 7.97 10.68 -6.95
C TYR A 16 6.74 11.08 -7.77
N PRO A 17 6.80 10.93 -9.11
CA PRO A 17 5.66 11.23 -9.96
C PRO A 17 4.50 10.27 -9.65
N GLU A 18 3.28 10.77 -9.78
CA GLU A 18 2.06 10.00 -9.49
C GLU A 18 1.98 8.72 -10.34
N SER A 19 2.43 8.78 -11.59
CA SER A 19 2.50 7.62 -12.49
C SER A 19 3.35 6.48 -11.91
N LEU A 20 4.44 6.80 -11.20
CA LEU A 20 5.29 5.80 -10.56
C LEU A 20 4.57 5.16 -9.35
N ARG A 21 3.84 5.97 -8.57
CA ARG A 21 3.05 5.47 -7.42
C ARG A 21 1.93 4.55 -7.90
N LYS A 22 1.19 4.97 -8.93
CA LYS A 22 0.14 4.16 -9.56
C LYS A 22 0.70 2.85 -10.08
N ARG A 23 1.85 2.90 -10.78
CA ARG A 23 2.51 1.69 -11.28
C ARG A 23 2.94 0.74 -10.16
N ALA A 24 3.41 1.28 -9.03
CA ALA A 24 3.75 0.48 -7.86
C ALA A 24 2.52 -0.24 -7.28
N ALA A 25 1.38 0.45 -7.19
CA ALA A 25 0.12 -0.13 -6.72
C ALA A 25 -0.40 -1.22 -7.67
N GLU A 26 -0.37 -0.99 -8.99
CA GLU A 26 -0.72 -2.02 -10.00
C GLU A 26 0.12 -3.28 -9.81
N MET A 27 1.45 -3.14 -9.73
CA MET A 27 2.33 -4.29 -9.54
C MET A 27 2.10 -5.02 -8.22
N TYR A 28 1.60 -4.34 -7.19
CA TYR A 28 1.24 -4.97 -5.92
C TYR A 28 -0.04 -5.79 -6.04
N VAL A 29 -1.07 -5.24 -6.69
CA VAL A 29 -2.32 -5.93 -7.01
C VAL A 29 -2.08 -7.15 -7.90
N ASP A 30 -1.11 -7.07 -8.82
CA ASP A 30 -0.66 -8.19 -9.66
C ASP A 30 0.10 -9.30 -8.87
N GLY A 31 0.19 -9.20 -7.54
CA GLY A 31 0.86 -10.18 -6.67
C GLY A 31 2.37 -9.92 -6.47
N GLY A 32 2.85 -8.74 -6.85
CA GLY A 32 4.24 -8.35 -6.66
C GLY A 32 4.61 -8.15 -5.19
N ASN A 33 5.65 -8.84 -4.72
CA ASN A 33 6.25 -8.57 -3.42
C ASN A 33 6.85 -7.15 -3.38
N LEU A 34 6.66 -6.40 -2.29
CA LEU A 34 7.22 -5.06 -2.05
C LEU A 34 8.70 -4.93 -2.43
N ARG A 35 9.53 -5.91 -2.06
CA ARG A 35 10.97 -5.91 -2.39
C ARG A 35 11.22 -6.06 -3.89
N ARG A 36 10.39 -6.86 -4.58
CA ARG A 36 10.48 -7.06 -6.03
C ARG A 36 10.08 -5.78 -6.76
N ILE A 37 8.96 -5.18 -6.38
CA ILE A 37 8.48 -3.90 -6.93
C ILE A 37 9.53 -2.81 -6.73
N ALA A 38 10.09 -2.69 -5.53
CA ALA A 38 11.14 -1.73 -5.20
C ALA A 38 12.38 -1.88 -6.09
N ARG A 39 12.82 -3.11 -6.38
CA ARG A 39 13.92 -3.37 -7.32
C ARG A 39 13.58 -2.94 -8.75
N HIS A 40 12.37 -3.23 -9.22
CA HIS A 40 11.94 -2.84 -10.57
C HIS A 40 11.83 -1.32 -10.73
N LEU A 41 11.31 -0.63 -9.72
CA LEU A 41 11.12 0.83 -9.75
C LEU A 41 12.33 1.63 -9.24
N LYS A 42 13.38 0.96 -8.76
CA LYS A 42 14.58 1.56 -8.17
C LYS A 42 14.28 2.51 -7.00
N VAL A 43 13.34 2.12 -6.15
CA VAL A 43 12.95 2.86 -4.93
C VAL A 43 13.15 1.99 -3.69
N SER A 44 12.99 2.57 -2.50
CA SER A 44 13.06 1.78 -1.26
C SER A 44 11.81 0.90 -1.10
N PRO A 45 11.91 -0.32 -0.53
CA PRO A 45 10.74 -1.14 -0.22
C PRO A 45 9.77 -0.46 0.75
N GLN A 46 10.28 0.36 1.68
CA GLN A 46 9.47 1.15 2.61
C GLN A 46 8.60 2.17 1.86
N THR A 47 9.16 2.83 0.85
CA THR A 47 8.42 3.77 0.00
C THR A 47 7.26 3.08 -0.72
N VAL A 48 7.49 1.88 -1.27
CA VAL A 48 6.42 1.09 -1.90
C VAL A 48 5.34 0.70 -0.88
N SER A 49 5.74 0.25 0.32
CA SER A 49 4.80 -0.09 1.38
C SER A 49 3.89 1.09 1.73
N LEU A 50 4.47 2.28 1.90
CA LEU A 50 3.70 3.48 2.22
C LEU A 50 2.69 3.84 1.12
N TRP A 51 3.07 3.75 -0.15
CA TRP A 51 2.14 4.02 -1.25
C TRP A 51 1.01 3.00 -1.33
N VAL A 52 1.31 1.71 -1.11
CA VAL A 52 0.28 0.67 -1.10
C VAL A 52 -0.69 0.90 0.06
N THR A 53 -0.19 1.25 1.24
CA THR A 53 -1.03 1.58 2.40
C THR A 53 -1.89 2.82 2.13
N GLU A 54 -1.31 3.90 1.60
CA GLU A 54 -2.03 5.13 1.24
C GLU A 54 -3.17 4.84 0.24
N VAL A 55 -2.91 4.01 -0.77
CA VAL A 55 -3.94 3.59 -1.72
C VAL A 55 -5.00 2.73 -1.04
N ALA A 56 -4.62 1.77 -0.21
CA ALA A 56 -5.55 0.88 0.48
C ALA A 56 -6.48 1.64 1.45
N GLU A 57 -5.97 2.64 2.16
CA GLU A 57 -6.74 3.51 3.06
C GLU A 57 -7.69 4.45 2.30
N ALA A 58 -7.35 4.84 1.08
CA ALA A 58 -8.19 5.67 0.24
C ALA A 58 -9.34 4.89 -0.43
N LEU A 59 -9.31 3.56 -0.41
CA LEU A 59 -10.38 2.73 -0.99
C LEU A 59 -11.64 2.77 -0.12
N PRO A 60 -12.84 2.84 -0.72
CA PRO A 60 -14.07 2.69 0.02
C PRO A 60 -14.15 1.28 0.63
N ASN A 61 -14.85 1.17 1.76
CA ASN A 61 -15.20 -0.13 2.32
C ASN A 61 -15.92 -0.99 1.28
N ALA A 62 -15.58 -2.27 1.23
CA ALA A 62 -16.25 -3.21 0.34
C ALA A 62 -17.76 -3.20 0.62
N PRO A 63 -18.62 -3.23 -0.41
CA PRO A 63 -20.05 -3.27 -0.21
C PRO A 63 -20.43 -4.60 0.44
N VAL A 64 -21.07 -4.54 1.61
CA VAL A 64 -21.57 -5.70 2.34
C VAL A 64 -23.10 -5.68 2.27
N PRO A 65 -23.76 -6.79 1.90
CA PRO A 65 -25.21 -6.86 1.91
C PRO A 65 -25.76 -6.75 3.35
N GLN A 66 -26.94 -6.15 3.50
CA GLN A 66 -27.58 -5.97 4.82
C GLN A 66 -28.00 -7.28 5.47
N GLU A 67 -28.42 -8.26 4.66
CA GLU A 67 -28.72 -9.63 5.09
C GLU A 67 -27.93 -10.61 4.24
N VAL A 68 -27.19 -11.49 4.90
CA VAL A 68 -26.47 -12.61 4.26
C VAL A 68 -27.32 -13.86 4.42
N LYS A 69 -27.87 -14.38 3.34
CA LYS A 69 -28.69 -15.61 3.36
C LYS A 69 -27.82 -16.86 3.30
N GLU A 70 -26.90 -16.87 2.34
CA GLU A 70 -25.95 -17.94 2.09
C GLU A 70 -24.59 -17.31 1.81
N ALA A 71 -23.53 -17.93 2.30
CA ALA A 71 -22.16 -17.48 2.09
C ALA A 71 -21.26 -18.70 1.87
N GLU A 72 -20.39 -18.61 0.88
CA GLU A 72 -19.36 -19.61 0.64
C GLU A 72 -18.15 -19.33 1.53
N MET A 73 -17.74 -20.33 2.31
CA MET A 73 -16.52 -20.27 3.11
C MET A 73 -15.39 -20.89 2.31
N ASP A 74 -14.51 -20.06 1.77
CA ASP A 74 -13.30 -20.51 1.06
C ASP A 74 -12.20 -20.94 2.05
N GLU A 75 -11.24 -21.74 1.61
CA GLU A 75 -10.09 -22.18 2.40
C GLU A 75 -9.27 -21.00 2.92
N ILE A 76 -9.23 -19.91 2.16
CA ILE A 76 -8.59 -18.64 2.54
C ILE A 76 -9.27 -18.02 3.78
N PHE A 77 -10.59 -18.15 3.90
CA PHE A 77 -11.33 -17.61 5.05
C PHE A 77 -10.90 -18.32 6.35
N THR A 78 -10.84 -19.65 6.31
CA THR A 78 -10.38 -20.47 7.45
C THR A 78 -8.94 -20.14 7.81
N PHE A 79 -8.05 -20.06 6.81
CA PHE A 79 -6.64 -19.76 7.04
C PHE A 79 -6.42 -18.38 7.68
N ILE A 80 -7.14 -17.36 7.22
CA ILE A 80 -7.04 -16.01 7.80
C ILE A 80 -7.63 -15.98 9.21
N GLY A 81 -8.74 -16.66 9.45
CA GLY A 81 -9.38 -16.75 10.78
C GLY A 81 -8.49 -17.40 11.83
N ASP A 82 -7.78 -18.47 11.47
CA ASP A 82 -6.87 -19.21 12.36
C ASP A 82 -5.49 -18.54 12.48
N LYS A 83 -5.22 -17.51 11.68
CA LYS A 83 -3.92 -16.85 11.67
C LYS A 83 -3.72 -16.11 13.00
N LYS A 84 -2.72 -16.56 13.76
CA LYS A 84 -2.29 -15.88 14.99
C LYS A 84 -1.98 -14.41 14.70
N THR A 85 -2.75 -13.51 15.29
CA THR A 85 -2.57 -12.06 15.22
C THR A 85 -1.62 -11.52 16.29
N GLU A 86 -1.32 -12.34 17.30
CA GLU A 86 -0.45 -11.97 18.42
C GLU A 86 1.02 -12.28 18.10
N PHE A 87 1.88 -11.29 18.26
CA PHE A 87 3.33 -11.50 18.31
C PHE A 87 3.68 -12.08 19.68
N THR A 88 4.03 -13.36 19.72
CA THR A 88 4.61 -13.95 20.94
C THR A 88 6.04 -13.43 21.06
N PHE A 89 6.31 -12.64 22.11
CA PHE A 89 7.64 -12.14 22.47
C PHE A 89 8.49 -13.25 23.11
#